data_AF-A0A7Y4YKF5-F1
#
_entry.id   AF-A0A7Y4YKF5-F1
#
_cell.length_a   1.000
_cell.length_b   1.000
_cell.length_c   1.000
_cell.angle_alpha   90.00
_cell.angle_beta   90.00
_cell.angle_gamma   90.00
#
_symmetry.space_group_name_H-M   'P 1'
#
loop_
_entity.id
_entity.type
_entity.pdbx_description
1 polymer ?
#
loop_
_entity_poly.entity_id
_entity_poly.type
_entity_poly.pdbx_seq_one_letter_code
_entity_poly.pdbx_strand_id
1 'polypeptide(L)'
;KLPSMQTIIQVPHDNRVLALADEIRSKLASSGDGLDPKSQESLARLLGLLHDLRKPEYTSYLLEWEIAVRALLASPNNQKFADELSDRIRYRVRPSLNPIVSIIRGGSPPTRVILGLGTLLYFAIPGLIIYFPKLISQETIIGIESKMLVTVTLAGALGSIVSIMVRIQDFGKAANADQSVLFMTGFFKPVVGSSFALFIFAVIKAGLIPITITPGAETYFFIALAFVSGFSERFARDVATATERKVHSIG
;
A
#
# COMPACT_ATOMS: atom_id res chain seq x y z
N LYS A 1 -41.87 -13.12 -13.52
CA LYS A 1 -41.49 -11.73 -13.81
C LYS A 1 -40.50 -11.28 -12.76
N LEU A 2 -39.21 -11.16 -13.10
CA LEU A 2 -38.20 -10.63 -12.19
C LEU A 2 -38.43 -9.12 -12.01
N PRO A 3 -38.48 -8.58 -10.79
CA PRO A 3 -38.58 -7.14 -10.59
C PRO A 3 -37.30 -6.44 -11.05
N SER A 4 -37.45 -5.25 -11.63
CA SER A 4 -36.35 -4.41 -12.14
C SER A 4 -35.35 -4.05 -11.03
N MET A 5 -34.05 -4.05 -11.34
CA MET A 5 -32.95 -3.70 -10.42
C MET A 5 -33.14 -2.38 -9.66
N GLN A 6 -33.89 -1.42 -10.23
CA GLN A 6 -34.18 -0.14 -9.58
C GLN A 6 -35.14 -0.26 -8.38
N THR A 7 -36.03 -1.25 -8.37
CA THR A 7 -37.00 -1.48 -7.28
C THR A 7 -36.32 -2.07 -6.03
N ILE A 8 -35.19 -2.75 -6.21
CA ILE A 8 -34.39 -3.36 -5.13
C ILE A 8 -33.65 -2.28 -4.31
N ILE A 9 -33.43 -1.10 -4.89
CA ILE A 9 -32.62 -0.02 -4.29
C ILE A 9 -33.45 0.90 -3.37
N GLN A 10 -34.78 0.93 -3.49
CA GLN A 10 -35.65 1.86 -2.74
C GLN A 10 -36.34 1.30 -1.49
N VAL A 11 -36.14 0.02 -1.15
CA VAL A 11 -36.76 -0.55 0.06
C VAL A 11 -35.95 -0.12 1.29
N PRO A 12 -36.57 0.55 2.29
CA PRO A 12 -35.89 0.94 3.53
C PRO A 12 -35.15 -0.24 4.16
N HIS A 13 -33.94 -0.01 4.67
CA HIS A 13 -33.06 -1.04 5.24
C HIS A 13 -33.77 -1.97 6.22
N ASP A 14 -34.65 -1.42 7.06
CA ASP A 14 -35.38 -2.19 8.06
C ASP A 14 -36.38 -3.19 7.43
N ASN A 15 -37.01 -2.85 6.30
CA ASN A 15 -37.96 -3.74 5.62
C ASN A 15 -37.29 -4.96 4.98
N ARG A 16 -36.05 -4.80 4.47
CA ARG A 16 -35.28 -5.92 3.89
C ARG A 16 -34.84 -6.89 4.98
N VAL A 17 -34.35 -6.36 6.09
CA VAL A 17 -33.91 -7.16 7.25
C VAL A 17 -35.07 -7.95 7.85
N LEU A 18 -36.26 -7.34 7.96
CA LEU A 18 -37.47 -8.01 8.44
C LEU A 18 -37.89 -9.16 7.50
N ALA A 19 -37.91 -8.94 6.18
CA ALA A 19 -38.23 -9.99 5.21
C ALA A 19 -37.26 -11.18 5.27
N LEU A 20 -35.96 -10.91 5.46
CA LEU A 20 -34.95 -11.96 5.66
C LEU A 20 -35.12 -12.70 6.99
N ALA A 21 -35.52 -12.00 8.06
CA ALA A 21 -35.80 -12.64 9.35
C ALA A 21 -36.97 -13.63 9.25
N ASP A 22 -38.02 -13.27 8.51
CA ASP A 22 -39.15 -14.15 8.24
C ASP A 22 -38.76 -15.36 7.38
N GLU A 23 -37.89 -15.16 6.38
CA GLU A 23 -37.35 -16.23 5.54
C GLU A 23 -36.50 -17.22 6.36
N ILE A 24 -35.60 -16.72 7.22
CA ILE A 24 -34.81 -17.53 8.15
C ILE A 24 -35.74 -18.34 9.08
N ARG A 25 -36.74 -17.68 9.66
CA ARG A 25 -37.70 -18.32 10.57
C ARG A 25 -38.49 -19.43 9.87
N SER A 26 -38.96 -19.18 8.64
CA SER A 26 -39.68 -20.16 7.82
C SER A 26 -38.80 -21.37 7.48
N LYS A 27 -37.53 -21.15 7.12
CA LYS A 27 -36.59 -22.23 6.80
C LYS A 27 -36.21 -23.08 8.01
N LEU A 28 -36.06 -22.45 9.18
CA LEU A 28 -35.83 -23.14 10.44
C LEU A 28 -37.06 -23.96 10.88
N ALA A 29 -38.28 -23.45 10.64
CA ALA A 29 -39.52 -24.17 10.97
C ALA A 29 -39.81 -25.35 10.02
N SER A 30 -39.37 -25.27 8.76
CA SER A 30 -39.58 -26.32 7.75
C SER A 30 -38.50 -27.41 7.75
N SER A 31 -37.33 -27.14 8.32
CA SER A 31 -36.28 -28.13 8.50
C SER A 31 -36.53 -28.87 9.82
N GLY A 32 -37.18 -30.03 9.77
CA GLY A 32 -37.58 -30.81 10.97
C GLY A 32 -36.43 -31.15 11.93
N ASP A 33 -35.20 -31.22 11.43
CA ASP A 33 -33.96 -31.44 12.21
C ASP A 33 -33.10 -30.17 12.39
N GLY A 34 -33.61 -29.00 11.99
CA GLY A 34 -32.86 -27.74 11.91
C GLY A 34 -31.91 -27.65 10.71
N LEU A 35 -31.15 -26.55 10.62
CA LEU A 35 -30.06 -26.42 9.65
C LEU A 35 -28.90 -27.34 10.05
N ASP A 36 -28.08 -27.77 9.09
CA ASP A 36 -26.85 -28.51 9.40
C ASP A 36 -25.92 -27.66 10.31
N PRO A 37 -25.09 -28.28 11.18
CA PRO A 37 -24.29 -27.55 12.16
C PRO A 37 -23.38 -26.47 11.55
N LYS A 38 -22.85 -26.72 10.35
CA LYS A 38 -21.97 -25.78 9.64
C LYS A 38 -22.76 -24.59 9.10
N SER A 39 -23.97 -24.80 8.61
CA SER A 39 -24.87 -23.73 8.20
C SER A 39 -25.42 -22.94 9.39
N GLN A 40 -25.69 -23.59 10.52
CA GLN A 40 -26.05 -22.89 11.75
C GLN A 40 -24.93 -21.94 12.21
N GLU A 41 -23.68 -22.41 12.21
CA GLU A 41 -22.51 -21.59 12.53
C GLU A 41 -22.36 -20.40 11.55
N SER A 42 -22.51 -20.67 10.25
CA SER A 42 -22.38 -19.65 9.20
C SER A 42 -23.50 -18.60 9.29
N LEU A 43 -24.72 -19.03 9.59
CA LEU A 43 -25.85 -18.14 9.84
C LEU A 43 -25.64 -17.29 11.10
N ALA A 44 -25.18 -17.88 12.20
CA ALA A 44 -24.86 -17.14 13.43
C ALA A 44 -23.78 -16.07 13.19
N ARG A 45 -22.75 -16.41 12.40
CA ARG A 45 -21.70 -15.46 11.99
C ARG A 45 -22.27 -14.30 11.17
N LEU A 46 -23.15 -14.57 10.20
CA LEU A 46 -23.81 -13.54 9.39
C LEU A 46 -24.74 -12.65 10.24
N LEU A 47 -25.55 -13.24 11.11
CA LEU A 47 -26.43 -12.49 12.02
C LEU A 47 -25.63 -11.57 12.95
N GLY A 48 -24.47 -12.03 13.43
CA GLY A 48 -23.57 -11.20 14.25
C GLY A 48 -23.02 -9.96 13.55
N LEU A 49 -22.95 -9.95 12.21
CA LEU A 49 -22.49 -8.80 11.41
C LEU A 49 -23.60 -7.77 11.17
N LEU A 50 -24.87 -8.18 11.27
CA LEU A 50 -26.01 -7.33 10.95
C LEU A 50 -26.04 -6.05 11.81
N HIS A 51 -25.68 -6.15 13.09
CA HIS A 51 -25.62 -4.99 13.98
C HIS A 51 -24.70 -3.90 13.46
N ASP A 52 -23.52 -4.28 12.94
CA ASP A 52 -22.55 -3.30 12.43
C ASP A 52 -22.92 -2.79 11.04
N LEU A 53 -23.53 -3.64 10.21
CA LEU A 53 -23.99 -3.26 8.87
C LEU A 53 -25.13 -2.22 8.87
N ARG A 54 -25.82 -2.04 10.01
CA ARG A 54 -26.81 -0.96 10.19
C ARG A 54 -26.19 0.43 10.38
N LYS A 55 -24.89 0.52 10.62
CA LYS A 55 -24.19 1.81 10.70
C LYS A 55 -24.14 2.45 9.30
N PRO A 56 -24.33 3.78 9.16
CA PRO A 56 -24.37 4.46 7.86
C PRO A 56 -23.16 4.16 6.97
N GLU A 57 -21.98 4.00 7.58
CA GLU A 57 -20.69 3.72 6.95
C GLU A 57 -20.63 2.38 6.20
N TYR A 58 -21.43 1.39 6.62
CA TYR A 58 -21.35 0.00 6.12
C TYR A 58 -22.58 -0.45 5.34
N THR A 59 -23.50 0.49 5.08
CA THR A 59 -24.74 0.30 4.35
C THR A 59 -24.53 -0.36 2.98
N SER A 60 -23.42 -0.06 2.31
CA SER A 60 -23.08 -0.63 0.99
C SER A 60 -22.83 -2.14 1.01
N TYR A 61 -22.49 -2.71 2.17
CA TYR A 61 -22.24 -4.16 2.32
C TYR A 61 -23.50 -4.95 2.69
N LEU A 62 -24.64 -4.30 2.93
CA LEU A 62 -25.91 -4.98 3.22
C LEU A 62 -26.37 -5.88 2.07
N LEU A 63 -26.11 -5.49 0.83
CA LEU A 63 -26.44 -6.30 -0.33
C LEU A 63 -25.57 -7.56 -0.41
N GLU A 64 -24.27 -7.44 -0.17
CA GLU A 64 -23.36 -8.59 -0.10
C GLU A 64 -23.79 -9.54 1.03
N TRP A 65 -24.17 -8.99 2.19
CA TRP A 65 -24.67 -9.77 3.33
C TRP A 65 -25.97 -10.52 3.00
N GLU A 66 -26.93 -9.86 2.36
CA GLU A 66 -28.19 -10.47 1.94
C GLU A 66 -27.95 -11.63 0.95
N ILE A 67 -27.04 -11.45 -0.01
CA ILE A 67 -26.66 -12.51 -0.95
C ILE A 67 -26.07 -13.71 -0.20
N ALA A 68 -25.23 -13.47 0.82
CA ALA A 68 -24.63 -14.54 1.62
C ALA A 68 -25.68 -15.34 2.39
N VAL A 69 -26.64 -14.66 3.03
CA VAL A 69 -27.74 -15.30 3.76
C VAL A 69 -28.62 -16.13 2.82
N ARG A 70 -29.03 -15.56 1.67
CA ARG A 70 -29.86 -16.28 0.70
C ARG A 70 -29.13 -17.47 0.08
N ALA A 71 -27.82 -17.36 -0.17
CA ALA A 71 -27.02 -18.47 -0.67
C ALA A 71 -26.91 -19.63 0.33
N LEU A 72 -26.92 -19.32 1.62
CA LEU A 72 -26.94 -20.30 2.70
C LEU A 72 -28.30 -20.99 2.84
N LEU A 73 -29.41 -20.24 2.66
CA LEU A 73 -30.77 -20.77 2.77
C LEU A 73 -31.28 -21.46 1.49
N ALA A 74 -30.57 -21.30 0.37
CA ALA A 74 -30.89 -21.90 -0.92
C ALA A 74 -30.87 -23.44 -0.86
N SER A 75 -31.55 -24.06 -1.82
CA SER A 75 -31.54 -25.52 -2.00
C SER A 75 -31.18 -25.80 -3.47
N PRO A 76 -29.95 -26.25 -3.77
CA PRO A 76 -28.89 -26.70 -2.85
C PRO A 76 -28.21 -25.57 -2.07
N ASN A 77 -27.73 -25.89 -0.86
CA ASN A 77 -27.02 -24.97 0.02
C ASN A 77 -25.62 -24.64 -0.55
N ASN A 78 -25.33 -23.36 -0.72
CA ASN A 78 -24.03 -22.87 -1.20
C ASN A 78 -23.14 -22.37 -0.06
N GLN A 79 -22.87 -23.24 0.90
CA GLN A 79 -22.18 -22.88 2.15
C GLN A 79 -20.82 -22.22 1.92
N LYS A 80 -19.98 -22.79 1.02
CA LYS A 80 -18.64 -22.24 0.72
C LYS A 80 -18.70 -20.81 0.21
N PHE A 81 -19.67 -20.49 -0.64
CA PHE A 81 -19.85 -19.16 -1.19
C PHE A 81 -20.35 -18.17 -0.12
N ALA A 82 -21.28 -18.61 0.73
CA ALA A 82 -21.76 -17.81 1.86
C ALA A 82 -20.62 -17.51 2.85
N ASP A 83 -19.75 -18.47 3.12
CA ASP A 83 -18.57 -18.33 3.98
C ASP A 83 -17.56 -17.31 3.41
N GLU A 84 -17.21 -17.44 2.14
CA GLU A 84 -16.28 -16.50 1.47
C GLU A 84 -16.81 -15.06 1.46
N LEU A 85 -18.12 -14.88 1.29
CA LEU A 85 -18.76 -13.56 1.30
C LEU A 85 -18.86 -12.99 2.72
N SER A 86 -19.20 -13.84 3.69
CA SER A 86 -19.22 -13.49 5.12
C SER A 86 -17.85 -13.02 5.61
N ASP A 87 -16.77 -13.71 5.25
CA ASP A 87 -15.41 -13.34 5.64
C ASP A 87 -14.96 -12.02 5.01
N ARG A 88 -15.34 -11.77 3.75
CA ARG A 88 -15.09 -10.49 3.06
C ARG A 88 -15.77 -9.33 3.77
N ILE A 89 -17.05 -9.49 4.12
CA ILE A 89 -17.83 -8.46 4.83
C ILE A 89 -17.25 -8.23 6.22
N ARG A 90 -17.00 -9.31 6.97
CA ARG A 90 -16.41 -9.25 8.31
C ARG A 90 -15.10 -8.48 8.32
N TYR A 91 -14.22 -8.72 7.36
CA TYR A 91 -12.93 -8.02 7.30
C TYR A 91 -13.08 -6.50 7.13
N ARG A 92 -14.10 -6.06 6.37
CA ARG A 92 -14.36 -4.64 6.11
C ARG A 92 -15.07 -3.95 7.27
N VAL A 93 -15.93 -4.69 7.99
CA VAL A 93 -16.79 -4.15 9.05
C VAL A 93 -16.17 -4.29 10.44
N ARG A 94 -15.45 -5.38 10.68
CA ARG A 94 -14.70 -5.68 11.90
C ARG A 94 -13.26 -6.03 11.52
N PRO A 95 -12.45 -5.04 11.07
CA PRO A 95 -11.04 -5.29 10.78
C PRO A 95 -10.40 -5.91 12.03
N SER A 96 -9.71 -7.04 11.83
CA SER A 96 -8.96 -7.73 12.88
C SER A 96 -8.07 -6.72 13.63
N LEU A 97 -8.05 -6.80 14.97
CA LEU A 97 -7.25 -5.96 15.86
C LEU A 97 -5.73 -6.06 15.64
N ASN A 98 -5.26 -6.93 14.74
CA ASN A 98 -3.85 -7.01 14.35
C ASN A 98 -3.53 -5.97 13.26
N PRO A 99 -2.81 -4.87 13.57
CA PRO A 99 -2.52 -3.79 12.63
C PRO A 99 -1.75 -4.29 11.40
N ILE A 100 -0.91 -5.31 11.59
CA ILE A 100 -0.12 -5.92 10.52
C ILE A 100 -1.03 -6.65 9.52
N VAL A 101 -2.06 -7.35 9.99
CA VAL A 101 -2.98 -8.10 9.12
C VAL A 101 -3.91 -7.15 8.35
N SER A 102 -4.36 -6.07 9.00
CA SER A 102 -5.21 -5.06 8.35
C SER A 102 -4.46 -4.23 7.29
N ILE A 103 -3.15 -4.02 7.48
CA ILE A 103 -2.27 -3.40 6.48
C ILE A 103 -1.99 -4.38 5.33
N ILE A 104 -1.60 -5.63 5.62
CA ILE A 104 -1.24 -6.61 4.57
C ILE A 104 -2.43 -6.98 3.67
N ARG A 105 -3.65 -7.09 4.25
CA ARG A 105 -4.89 -7.38 3.51
C ARG A 105 -5.70 -6.13 3.15
N GLY A 106 -5.24 -4.95 3.56
CA GLY A 106 -5.82 -3.65 3.20
C GLY A 106 -5.57 -3.38 1.73
N GLY A 107 -6.63 -3.45 0.90
CA GLY A 107 -6.53 -3.21 -0.55
C GLY A 107 -6.34 -1.76 -0.95
N SER A 108 -6.01 -0.85 -0.01
CA SER A 108 -5.88 0.57 -0.32
C SER A 108 -4.53 0.85 -1.01
N PRO A 109 -4.50 1.66 -2.08
CA PRO A 109 -3.27 1.98 -2.79
C PRO A 109 -2.12 2.53 -1.91
N PRO A 110 -2.35 3.45 -0.95
CA PRO A 110 -1.30 3.94 -0.06
C PRO A 110 -0.68 2.83 0.79
N THR A 111 -1.50 1.87 1.23
CA THR A 111 -1.04 0.73 2.03
C THR A 111 -0.03 -0.11 1.26
N ARG A 112 -0.25 -0.34 -0.05
CA ARG A 112 0.70 -1.11 -0.88
C ARG A 112 2.05 -0.41 -1.00
N VAL A 113 2.07 0.91 -1.15
CA VAL A 113 3.30 1.70 -1.19
C VAL A 113 4.05 1.61 0.14
N ILE A 114 3.34 1.77 1.27
CA ILE A 114 3.93 1.67 2.61
C ILE A 114 4.49 0.25 2.86
N LEU A 115 3.79 -0.79 2.42
CA LEU A 115 4.27 -2.17 2.52
C LEU A 115 5.55 -2.39 1.70
N GLY A 116 5.63 -1.84 0.49
CA GLY A 116 6.84 -1.89 -0.33
C GLY A 116 8.03 -1.25 0.35
N LEU A 117 7.83 -0.03 0.86
CA LEU A 117 8.84 0.71 1.62
C LEU A 117 9.24 -0.02 2.90
N GLY A 118 8.28 -0.51 3.67
CA GLY A 118 8.52 -1.27 4.90
C GLY A 118 9.29 -2.56 4.64
N THR A 119 8.99 -3.26 3.54
CA THR A 119 9.72 -4.47 3.12
C THR A 119 11.18 -4.14 2.80
N LEU A 120 11.43 -3.06 2.04
CA LEU A 120 12.80 -2.60 1.79
C LEU A 120 13.52 -2.33 3.12
N LEU A 121 12.93 -1.54 4.02
CA LEU A 121 13.56 -1.17 5.29
C LEU A 121 13.82 -2.39 6.18
N TYR A 122 12.91 -3.36 6.20
CA TYR A 122 13.07 -4.60 6.94
C TYR A 122 14.33 -5.37 6.52
N PHE A 123 14.65 -5.42 5.21
CA PHE A 123 15.88 -6.07 4.72
C PHE A 123 17.11 -5.15 4.77
N ALA A 124 16.92 -3.84 4.54
CA ALA A 124 18.02 -2.89 4.47
C ALA A 124 18.60 -2.57 5.85
N ILE A 125 17.77 -2.42 6.89
CA ILE A 125 18.23 -2.03 8.24
C ILE A 125 19.21 -3.06 8.84
N PRO A 126 18.94 -4.37 8.84
CA PRO A 126 19.90 -5.36 9.33
C PRO A 126 21.21 -5.33 8.55
N GLY A 127 21.13 -5.20 7.22
CA GLY A 127 22.30 -5.04 6.37
C GLY A 127 23.11 -3.80 6.73
N LEU A 128 22.45 -2.66 6.92
CA LEU A 128 23.09 -1.43 7.39
C LEU A 128 23.75 -1.65 8.75
N ILE A 129 23.07 -2.21 9.75
CA ILE A 129 23.66 -2.43 11.08
C ILE A 129 24.94 -3.28 11.00
N ILE A 130 24.95 -4.33 10.17
CA ILE A 130 26.09 -5.23 10.03
C ILE A 130 27.23 -4.60 9.23
N TYR A 131 26.93 -3.95 8.11
CA TYR A 131 27.95 -3.48 7.15
C TYR A 131 28.37 -2.03 7.33
N PHE A 132 27.53 -1.18 7.95
CA PHE A 132 27.77 0.25 8.10
C PHE A 132 29.04 0.58 8.89
N PRO A 133 29.36 -0.08 10.03
CA PRO A 133 30.62 0.16 10.72
C PRO A 133 31.81 -0.12 9.81
N LYS A 134 31.77 -1.23 9.07
CA LYS A 134 32.82 -1.61 8.12
C LYS A 134 32.98 -0.60 6.99
N LEU A 135 31.88 -0.04 6.48
CA LEU A 135 31.91 0.95 5.40
C LEU A 135 32.51 2.29 5.86
N ILE A 136 32.20 2.74 7.08
CA ILE A 136 32.70 4.00 7.62
C ILE A 136 34.14 3.89 8.14
N SER A 137 34.57 2.70 8.56
CA SER A 137 35.96 2.47 8.97
C SER A 137 36.96 2.49 7.82
N GLN A 138 36.53 2.40 6.56
CA GLN A 138 37.42 2.55 5.42
C GLN A 138 37.68 4.03 5.14
N GLU A 139 38.92 4.41 4.84
CA GLU A 139 39.28 5.79 4.47
C GLU A 139 38.72 6.16 3.10
N THR A 140 38.91 5.28 2.11
CA THR A 140 38.40 5.48 0.74
C THR A 140 37.78 4.23 0.15
N ILE A 141 36.71 4.42 -0.62
CA ILE A 141 36.04 3.42 -1.45
C ILE A 141 36.05 3.93 -2.88
N ILE A 142 36.68 3.19 -3.81
CA ILE A 142 36.78 3.57 -5.23
C ILE A 142 37.48 4.95 -5.38
N GLY A 143 38.44 5.25 -4.50
CA GLY A 143 39.18 6.52 -4.50
C GLY A 143 38.40 7.74 -3.95
N ILE A 144 37.21 7.52 -3.38
CA ILE A 144 36.37 8.58 -2.80
C ILE A 144 36.26 8.34 -1.29
N GLU A 145 36.22 9.41 -0.49
CA GLU A 145 36.02 9.32 0.96
C GLU A 145 34.73 8.55 1.29
N SER A 146 34.87 7.46 2.04
CA SER A 146 33.78 6.51 2.32
C SER A 146 32.62 7.16 3.05
N LYS A 147 32.93 8.05 4.01
CA LYS A 147 31.94 8.80 4.79
C LYS A 147 31.06 9.66 3.88
N MET A 148 31.65 10.28 2.87
CA MET A 148 30.93 11.11 1.92
C MET A 148 30.01 10.28 1.05
N LEU A 149 30.49 9.14 0.53
CA LEU A 149 29.68 8.22 -0.27
C LEU A 149 28.48 7.68 0.51
N VAL A 150 28.70 7.24 1.75
CA VAL A 150 27.62 6.77 2.63
C VAL A 150 26.60 7.87 2.87
N THR A 151 27.07 9.07 3.19
CA THR A 151 26.21 10.21 3.51
C THR A 151 25.36 10.63 2.31
N VAL A 152 25.94 10.74 1.12
CA VAL A 152 25.23 11.04 -0.13
C VAL A 152 24.21 9.96 -0.45
N THR A 153 24.58 8.68 -0.31
CA THR A 153 23.69 7.54 -0.58
C THR A 153 22.47 7.57 0.33
N LEU A 154 22.68 7.77 1.63
CA LEU A 154 21.60 7.81 2.63
C LEU A 154 20.74 9.06 2.47
N ALA A 155 21.33 10.22 2.19
CA ALA A 155 20.58 11.45 1.92
C ALA A 155 19.66 11.30 0.69
N GLY A 156 20.15 10.66 -0.38
CA GLY A 156 19.35 10.34 -1.57
C GLY A 156 18.19 9.38 -1.28
N ALA A 157 18.44 8.32 -0.51
CA ALA A 157 17.36 7.42 -0.07
C ALA A 157 16.31 8.18 0.75
N LEU A 158 16.76 9.00 1.71
CA LEU A 158 15.89 9.76 2.59
C LEU A 158 15.01 10.75 1.83
N GLY A 159 15.59 11.52 0.89
CA GLY A 159 14.82 12.44 0.05
C GLY A 159 13.72 11.73 -0.74
N SER A 160 14.02 10.53 -1.26
CA SER A 160 13.06 9.72 -1.98
C SER A 160 11.94 9.15 -1.09
N ILE A 161 12.27 8.76 0.15
CA ILE A 161 11.26 8.37 1.16
C ILE A 161 10.34 9.54 1.48
N VAL A 162 10.89 10.73 1.75
CA VAL A 162 10.09 11.93 2.03
C VAL A 162 9.20 12.29 0.83
N SER A 163 9.69 12.14 -0.39
CA SER A 163 8.91 12.31 -1.62
C SER A 163 7.71 11.36 -1.72
N ILE A 164 7.84 10.11 -1.24
CA ILE A 164 6.70 9.18 -1.13
C ILE A 164 5.72 9.69 -0.07
N MET A 165 6.21 10.04 1.11
CA MET A 165 5.37 10.45 2.24
C MET A 165 4.54 11.68 1.93
N VAL A 166 5.12 12.70 1.30
CA VAL A 166 4.39 13.91 0.89
C VAL A 166 3.29 13.60 -0.13
N ARG A 167 3.49 12.59 -0.99
CA ARG A 167 2.55 12.20 -2.05
C ARG A 167 1.62 11.06 -1.64
N ILE A 168 1.60 10.67 -0.37
CA ILE A 168 0.89 9.46 0.08
C ILE A 168 -0.61 9.52 -0.22
N GLN A 169 -1.20 10.71 -0.12
CA GLN A 169 -2.61 10.97 -0.39
C GLN A 169 -2.97 10.85 -1.87
N ASP A 170 -2.02 11.14 -2.77
CA ASP A 170 -2.24 11.05 -4.21
C ASP A 170 -2.39 9.60 -4.67
N PHE A 171 -1.68 8.67 -4.03
CA PHE A 171 -1.87 7.25 -4.28
C PHE A 171 -3.29 6.81 -3.90
N GLY A 172 -3.87 7.39 -2.85
CA GLY A 172 -5.25 7.11 -2.44
C GLY A 172 -6.31 7.43 -3.50
N LYS A 173 -6.02 8.39 -4.39
CA LYS A 173 -6.90 8.76 -5.51
C LYS A 173 -6.77 7.80 -6.70
N ALA A 174 -5.73 6.98 -6.73
CA ALA A 174 -5.46 6.02 -7.80
C ALA A 174 -6.21 4.69 -7.59
N ALA A 175 -7.54 4.76 -7.52
CA ALA A 175 -8.40 3.60 -7.22
C ALA A 175 -8.23 2.40 -8.19
N ASN A 176 -7.69 2.66 -9.38
CA ASN A 176 -7.45 1.65 -10.43
C ASN A 176 -5.97 1.31 -10.66
N ALA A 177 -5.05 1.82 -9.83
CA ALA A 177 -3.64 1.50 -9.99
C ALA A 177 -3.36 0.05 -9.63
N ASP A 178 -2.52 -0.60 -10.43
CA ASP A 178 -2.06 -1.97 -10.16
C ASP A 178 -1.34 -2.01 -8.80
N GLN A 179 -1.84 -2.87 -7.92
CA GLN A 179 -1.34 -3.02 -6.56
C GLN A 179 0.13 -3.47 -6.52
N SER A 180 0.56 -4.25 -7.51
CA SER A 180 1.96 -4.69 -7.64
C SER A 180 2.88 -3.52 -7.97
N VAL A 181 2.46 -2.64 -8.88
CA VAL A 181 3.20 -1.44 -9.28
C VAL A 181 3.36 -0.48 -8.10
N LEU A 182 2.31 -0.31 -7.29
CA LEU A 182 2.35 0.52 -6.09
C LEU A 182 3.33 -0.02 -5.04
N PHE A 183 3.33 -1.33 -4.82
CA PHE A 183 4.29 -1.97 -3.93
C PHE A 183 5.73 -1.81 -4.45
N MET A 184 5.97 -2.09 -5.73
CA MET A 184 7.28 -1.88 -6.37
C MET A 184 7.72 -0.43 -6.32
N THR A 185 6.79 0.52 -6.44
CA THR A 185 7.06 1.95 -6.29
C THR A 185 7.57 2.24 -4.88
N GLY A 186 6.93 1.73 -3.83
CA GLY A 186 7.42 1.90 -2.45
C GLY A 186 8.79 1.26 -2.22
N PHE A 187 9.01 0.08 -2.78
CA PHE A 187 10.23 -0.71 -2.58
C PHE A 187 11.45 -0.12 -3.31
N PHE A 188 11.34 0.19 -4.60
CA PHE A 188 12.50 0.59 -5.42
C PHE A 188 12.79 2.08 -5.37
N LYS A 189 11.82 2.91 -5.01
CA LYS A 189 11.99 4.37 -5.06
C LYS A 189 13.14 4.89 -4.18
N PRO A 190 13.38 4.40 -2.94
CA PRO A 190 14.56 4.80 -2.17
C PRO A 190 15.89 4.39 -2.85
N VAL A 191 15.94 3.21 -3.48
CA VAL A 191 17.12 2.71 -4.21
C VAL A 191 17.41 3.60 -5.43
N VAL A 192 16.37 3.99 -6.17
CA VAL A 192 16.47 4.94 -7.29
C VAL A 192 16.96 6.30 -6.80
N GLY A 193 16.47 6.77 -5.65
CA GLY A 193 16.90 8.03 -5.03
C GLY A 193 18.39 8.04 -4.67
N SER A 194 18.88 6.98 -4.03
CA SER A 194 20.32 6.81 -3.76
C SER A 194 21.14 6.77 -5.05
N SER A 195 20.66 6.08 -6.08
CA SER A 195 21.36 5.95 -7.37
C SER A 195 21.51 7.31 -8.05
N PHE A 196 20.45 8.13 -8.08
CA PHE A 196 20.52 9.48 -8.63
C PHE A 196 21.41 10.40 -7.82
N ALA A 197 21.39 10.31 -6.49
CA ALA A 197 22.29 11.09 -5.63
C ALA A 197 23.76 10.78 -5.92
N LEU A 198 24.12 9.50 -6.03
CA LEU A 198 25.48 9.07 -6.38
C LEU A 198 25.89 9.51 -7.79
N PHE A 199 24.99 9.39 -8.77
CA PHE A 199 25.23 9.87 -10.12
C PHE A 199 25.53 11.37 -10.14
N ILE A 200 24.71 12.19 -9.50
CA ILE A 200 24.87 13.65 -9.47
C ILE A 200 26.15 14.05 -8.72
N PHE A 201 26.45 13.37 -7.60
CA PHE A 201 27.71 13.55 -6.90
C PHE A 201 28.91 13.29 -7.82
N ALA A 202 28.90 12.19 -8.58
CA ALA A 202 29.96 11.85 -9.51
C ALA A 202 30.09 12.87 -10.66
N VAL A 203 28.96 13.32 -11.24
CA VAL A 203 28.93 14.33 -12.31
C VAL A 203 29.59 15.64 -11.86
N ILE A 204 29.30 16.09 -10.63
CA ILE A 204 29.89 17.33 -10.09
C ILE A 204 31.37 17.14 -9.76
N LYS A 205 31.73 16.02 -9.12
CA LYS A 205 33.13 15.71 -8.81
C LYS A 205 33.98 15.53 -10.07
N ALA A 206 33.41 15.04 -11.16
CA ALA A 206 34.06 14.94 -12.46
C ALA A 206 34.19 16.29 -13.18
N GLY A 207 33.59 17.36 -12.66
CA GLY A 207 33.64 18.69 -13.29
C GLY A 207 32.81 18.80 -14.57
N LEU A 208 31.91 17.84 -14.85
CA LEU A 208 31.03 17.89 -16.03
C LEU A 208 30.05 19.07 -15.92
N ILE A 209 29.61 19.36 -14.71
CA ILE A 209 28.79 20.54 -14.39
C ILE A 209 29.62 21.42 -13.44
N PRO A 210 30.12 22.58 -13.89
CA PRO A 210 30.92 23.45 -13.05
C PRO A 210 30.04 24.10 -11.98
N ILE A 211 30.39 23.89 -10.71
CA ILE A 211 29.70 24.48 -9.57
C ILE A 211 30.75 25.02 -8.61
N THR A 212 30.58 26.27 -8.18
CA THR A 212 31.39 26.87 -7.13
C THR A 212 30.79 26.53 -5.77
N ILE A 213 31.55 25.84 -4.93
CA ILE A 213 31.15 25.46 -3.58
C ILE A 213 31.90 26.35 -2.58
N THR A 214 31.17 26.91 -1.61
CA THR A 214 31.79 27.69 -0.53
C THR A 214 32.76 26.80 0.26
N PRO A 215 34.00 27.25 0.51
CA PRO A 215 34.97 26.49 1.32
C PRO A 215 34.37 26.10 2.68
N GLY A 216 34.52 24.83 3.07
CA GLY A 216 33.97 24.28 4.31
C GLY A 216 32.47 23.91 4.24
N ALA A 217 31.75 24.23 3.17
CA ALA A 217 30.34 23.86 3.01
C ALA A 217 30.10 22.60 2.16
N GLU A 218 31.17 21.95 1.70
CA GLU A 218 31.11 20.85 0.73
C GLU A 218 30.21 19.70 1.18
N THR A 219 30.38 19.24 2.42
CA THR A 219 29.56 18.15 2.98
C THR A 219 28.07 18.50 2.99
N TYR A 220 27.72 19.70 3.47
CA TYR A 220 26.32 20.15 3.52
C TYR A 220 25.73 20.37 2.13
N PHE A 221 26.53 20.90 1.20
CA PHE A 221 26.13 21.08 -0.19
C PHE A 221 25.72 19.75 -0.81
N PHE A 222 26.57 18.73 -0.69
CA PHE A 222 26.28 17.42 -1.27
C PHE A 222 25.18 16.65 -0.52
N ILE A 223 25.03 16.82 0.79
CA ILE A 223 23.88 16.29 1.54
C ILE A 223 22.57 16.87 0.98
N ALA A 224 22.50 18.20 0.90
CA ALA A 224 21.31 18.89 0.42
C ALA A 224 21.00 18.50 -1.03
N LEU A 225 22.02 18.47 -1.88
CA LEU A 225 21.88 18.08 -3.27
C LEU A 225 21.44 16.62 -3.43
N ALA A 226 22.03 15.69 -2.68
CA ALA A 226 21.66 14.29 -2.68
C ALA A 226 20.20 14.11 -2.24
N PHE A 227 19.78 14.80 -1.18
CA PHE A 227 18.39 14.79 -0.74
C PHE A 227 17.45 15.30 -1.83
N VAL A 228 17.74 16.46 -2.45
CA VAL A 228 16.92 17.03 -3.53
C VAL A 228 16.86 16.09 -4.73
N SER A 229 17.98 15.43 -5.05
CA SER A 229 18.07 14.44 -6.13
C SER A 229 17.16 13.25 -5.90
N GLY A 230 17.13 12.72 -4.67
CA GLY A 230 16.20 11.65 -4.29
C GLY A 230 14.76 12.11 -4.20
N PHE A 231 14.53 13.35 -3.74
CA PHE A 231 13.18 13.90 -3.56
C PHE A 231 12.50 14.22 -4.89
N SER A 232 13.25 14.76 -5.85
CA SER A 232 12.76 15.28 -7.13
C SER A 232 13.30 14.47 -8.30
N GLU A 233 12.47 13.56 -8.80
CA GLU A 233 12.79 12.79 -10.01
C GLU A 233 13.02 13.69 -11.23
N ARG A 234 12.26 14.80 -11.33
CA ARG A 234 12.43 15.78 -12.42
C ARG A 234 13.82 16.42 -12.38
N PHE A 235 14.25 16.87 -11.20
CA PHE A 235 15.58 17.46 -11.04
C PHE A 235 16.68 16.48 -11.46
N ALA A 236 16.58 15.21 -11.02
CA ALA A 236 17.56 14.21 -11.40
C ALA A 236 17.62 13.95 -12.92
N ARG A 237 16.45 13.90 -13.59
CA ARG A 237 16.36 13.78 -15.06
C ARG A 237 16.94 14.99 -15.79
N ASP A 238 16.69 16.19 -15.28
CA ASP A 238 17.23 17.42 -15.88
C ASP A 238 18.77 17.43 -15.81
N VAL A 239 19.36 17.01 -14.68
CA VAL A 239 20.82 16.88 -14.53
C VAL A 239 21.39 15.79 -15.45
N ALA A 240 20.73 14.64 -15.57
CA ALA A 240 21.14 13.58 -16.49
C ALA A 240 21.15 14.05 -17.95
N THR A 241 20.10 14.76 -18.36
CA THR A 241 19.99 15.33 -19.71
C THR A 241 21.07 16.39 -19.96
N ALA A 242 21.35 17.25 -18.98
CA ALA A 242 22.44 18.23 -19.08
C ALA A 242 23.81 17.55 -19.22
N THR A 243 24.02 16.45 -18.48
CA THR A 243 25.24 15.65 -18.53
C THR A 243 25.42 15.00 -19.91
N GLU A 244 24.38 14.37 -20.45
CA GLU A 244 24.38 13.77 -21.79
C GLU A 244 24.79 14.78 -22.87
N ARG A 245 24.17 15.97 -22.85
CA ARG A 245 24.53 17.07 -23.77
C ARG A 245 25.99 17.48 -23.64
N LYS A 246 26.50 17.54 -22.40
CA LYS A 246 27.89 17.94 -22.16
C LYS A 246 28.86 16.89 -22.67
N VAL A 247 28.60 15.61 -22.41
CA VAL A 247 29.44 14.50 -22.92
C VAL A 247 29.46 14.49 -24.45
N HIS A 248 28.32 14.68 -25.10
CA HIS A 248 28.24 14.83 -26.56
C HIS A 248 29.01 16.03 -27.12
N SER A 249 29.20 17.10 -26.34
CA SER A 249 30.00 18.25 -26.79
C SER A 249 31.52 18.05 -26.67
N ILE A 250 31.96 16.99 -25.99
CA ILE A 250 33.38 16.68 -25.72
C ILE A 250 33.90 15.60 -26.69
N GLY A 251 33.03 14.74 -27.21
CA GLY A 251 33.34 13.72 -28.22
C GLY A 251 33.13 14.22 -29.64
#